data_AF-A0A6J5VXE2-F1
#
_entry.id   AF-A0A6J5VXE2-F1
#
_cell.length_a   1.000
_cell.length_b   1.000
_cell.length_c   1.000
_cell.angle_alpha   90.00
_cell.angle_beta   90.00
_cell.angle_gamma   90.00
#
_symmetry.space_group_name_H-M   'P 1'
#
loop_
_entity.id
_entity.type
_entity.pdbx_description
1 polymer ?
#
loop_
_entity_poly.entity_id
_entity_poly.type
_entity_poly.pdbx_seq_one_letter_code
_entity_poly.pdbx_strand_id
1 'polypeptide(L)'
;MSISRLNLFLLFFHLLILQFSPRISAIRKDVGFQGRRICKNTVLGRYLLSDDNGHVCDALSLNPQSRCCPEKGEKFSCHGCNVVSECCDSYEYCVSCCLNPSRIKEEQVMNVKVAKPATAGTILNSRSFESFLGD
;
A
#
# COMPACT_ATOMS: atom_id res chain seq x y z
N MET A 1 -24.80 -41.83 46.91
CA MET A 1 -24.57 -40.52 46.26
C MET A 1 -25.36 -40.48 44.96
N SER A 2 -26.54 -39.85 44.95
CA SER A 2 -27.37 -39.75 43.73
C SER A 2 -27.03 -38.45 43.02
N ILE A 3 -26.31 -38.53 41.90
CA ILE A 3 -26.03 -37.37 41.05
C ILE A 3 -27.34 -36.97 40.38
N SER A 4 -27.88 -35.82 40.78
CA SER A 4 -29.13 -35.28 40.21
C SER A 4 -29.03 -35.20 38.69
N ARG A 5 -30.07 -35.65 37.98
CA ARG A 5 -30.13 -35.64 36.50
C ARG A 5 -29.87 -34.24 35.93
N LEU A 6 -30.17 -33.19 36.70
CA LEU A 6 -29.90 -31.80 36.34
C LEU A 6 -28.39 -31.51 36.23
N ASN A 7 -27.57 -32.06 37.12
CA ASN A 7 -26.11 -31.91 37.06
C ASN A 7 -25.49 -32.64 35.88
N LEU A 8 -26.07 -33.78 35.48
CA LEU A 8 -25.62 -34.53 34.31
C LEU A 8 -25.94 -33.78 33.00
N PHE A 9 -27.12 -33.15 32.93
CA PHE A 9 -27.49 -32.28 31.81
C PHE A 9 -26.61 -31.03 31.70
N LEU A 10 -26.28 -30.40 32.83
CA LEU A 10 -25.37 -29.24 32.86
C LEU A 10 -23.95 -29.60 32.41
N LEU A 11 -23.43 -30.74 32.86
CA LEU A 11 -22.14 -31.26 32.40
C LEU A 11 -22.14 -31.53 30.89
N PHE A 12 -23.22 -32.13 30.36
CA PHE A 12 -23.35 -32.38 28.93
C PHE A 12 -23.40 -31.08 28.11
N PHE A 13 -24.12 -30.05 28.59
CA PHE A 13 -24.14 -28.74 27.94
C PHE A 13 -22.77 -28.06 27.93
N HIS A 14 -22.01 -28.14 29.01
CA HIS A 14 -20.64 -27.60 29.05
C HIS A 14 -19.68 -28.34 28.10
N LEU A 15 -19.78 -29.67 28.04
CA LEU A 15 -19.03 -30.49 27.09
C LEU A 15 -19.39 -30.13 25.64
N LEU A 16 -20.67 -29.88 25.35
CA LEU A 16 -21.11 -29.44 24.03
C LEU A 16 -20.50 -28.08 23.65
N ILE A 17 -20.50 -27.10 24.57
CA ILE A 17 -19.93 -25.77 24.33
C ILE A 17 -18.41 -25.84 24.08
N LEU A 18 -17.67 -26.75 24.73
CA LEU A 18 -16.24 -26.95 24.49
C LEU A 18 -15.93 -27.62 23.15
N GLN A 19 -16.82 -28.46 22.64
CA GLN A 19 -16.68 -29.13 21.33
C GLN A 19 -17.04 -28.19 20.17
N PHE A 20 -17.97 -27.26 20.37
CA PHE A 20 -18.32 -26.22 19.40
C PHE A 20 -17.53 -24.93 19.63
N SER A 21 -16.25 -25.03 19.99
CA SER A 21 -15.36 -23.87 19.89
C SER A 21 -15.37 -23.43 18.43
N PRO A 22 -15.89 -22.23 18.09
CA PRO A 22 -15.83 -21.77 16.72
C PRO A 22 -14.34 -21.63 16.41
N ARG A 23 -13.83 -22.47 15.50
CA ARG A 23 -12.54 -22.19 14.86
C ARG A 23 -12.70 -20.81 14.24
N ILE A 24 -12.22 -19.79 14.94
CA ILE A 24 -12.06 -18.44 14.41
C ILE A 24 -11.09 -18.63 13.27
N SER A 25 -11.64 -18.83 12.08
CA SER A 25 -10.84 -18.82 10.86
C SER A 25 -10.33 -17.40 10.77
N ALA A 26 -9.04 -17.21 11.07
CA ALA A 26 -8.32 -15.98 10.81
C ALA A 26 -8.24 -15.84 9.29
N ILE A 27 -9.34 -15.43 8.67
CA ILE A 27 -9.34 -15.01 7.28
C ILE A 27 -8.52 -13.71 7.31
N ARG A 28 -7.23 -13.79 6.95
CA ARG A 28 -6.55 -12.64 6.32
C ARG A 28 -7.29 -12.39 5.01
N LYS A 29 -8.46 -11.78 5.15
CA LYS A 29 -9.09 -11.09 4.05
C LYS A 29 -8.32 -9.80 4.08
N ASP A 30 -7.37 -9.68 3.17
CA ASP A 30 -6.81 -8.39 2.81
C ASP A 30 -7.99 -7.59 2.22
N VAL A 31 -8.89 -7.14 3.09
CA VAL A 31 -9.88 -6.12 2.81
C VAL A 31 -9.08 -4.85 2.74
N GLY A 32 -8.26 -4.72 1.69
CA GLY A 32 -8.10 -3.44 1.06
C GLY A 32 -9.52 -2.98 0.78
N PHE A 33 -10.01 -2.11 1.65
CA PHE A 33 -11.24 -1.37 1.46
C PHE A 33 -11.32 -1.06 -0.04
N GLN A 34 -12.38 -1.49 -0.72
CA GLN A 34 -12.73 -1.06 -2.07
C GLN A 34 -13.09 0.44 -2.07
N GLY A 35 -12.36 1.25 -1.30
CA GLY A 35 -12.30 2.67 -1.45
C GLY A 35 -11.60 2.93 -2.77
N ARG A 36 -12.16 3.87 -3.53
CA ARG A 36 -11.53 4.42 -4.72
C ARG A 36 -10.04 4.61 -4.44
N ARG A 37 -9.18 3.94 -5.22
CA ARG A 37 -7.74 4.13 -5.09
C ARG A 37 -7.43 5.61 -5.35
N ILE A 38 -6.76 6.22 -4.39
CA ILE A 38 -6.24 7.58 -4.51
C ILE A 38 -4.78 7.44 -4.94
N CYS A 39 -4.42 8.02 -6.08
CA CYS A 39 -3.05 7.96 -6.57
C CYS A 39 -2.13 8.83 -5.71
N LYS A 40 -0.91 8.35 -5.54
CA LYS A 40 0.19 9.17 -5.06
C LYS A 40 0.86 9.81 -6.26
N ASN A 41 1.30 11.05 -6.09
CA ASN A 41 2.04 11.76 -7.12
C ASN A 41 3.36 12.28 -6.57
N THR A 42 4.26 12.57 -7.50
CA THR A 42 5.49 13.31 -7.23
C THR A 42 5.18 14.75 -6.81
N VAL A 43 6.03 15.32 -5.96
CA VAL A 43 5.80 16.62 -5.30
C VAL A 43 6.79 17.71 -5.76
N LEU A 44 7.66 17.41 -6.73
CA LEU A 44 8.80 18.26 -7.08
C LEU A 44 8.48 19.23 -8.24
N GLY A 45 7.67 18.81 -9.23
CA GLY A 45 7.34 19.62 -10.39
C GLY A 45 6.25 20.68 -10.15
N ARG A 46 6.36 21.86 -10.79
CA ARG A 46 5.31 22.90 -10.79
C ARG A 46 4.25 22.71 -11.88
N TYR A 47 4.61 22.08 -12.99
CA TYR A 47 3.77 21.96 -14.18
C TYR A 47 3.38 20.51 -14.47
N LEU A 48 4.37 19.61 -14.46
CA LEU A 48 4.19 18.18 -14.65
C LEU A 48 4.30 17.43 -13.33
N LEU A 49 3.61 16.30 -13.26
CA LEU A 49 3.73 15.33 -12.19
C LEU A 49 3.55 13.91 -12.74
N SER A 50 4.15 12.95 -12.07
CA SER A 50 3.95 11.53 -12.31
C SER A 50 3.10 10.93 -11.20
N ASP A 51 2.10 10.13 -11.56
CA ASP A 51 1.35 9.32 -10.61
C ASP A 51 2.00 7.93 -10.38
N ASP A 52 1.56 7.23 -9.33
CA ASP A 52 2.03 5.89 -8.97
C ASP A 52 1.56 4.78 -9.92
N ASN A 53 0.68 5.10 -10.87
CA ASN A 53 0.36 4.24 -12.01
C ASN A 53 1.32 4.46 -13.19
N GLY A 54 2.24 5.43 -13.08
CA GLY A 54 3.24 5.77 -14.07
C GLY A 54 2.74 6.67 -15.20
N HIS A 55 1.62 7.35 -15.05
CA HIS A 55 1.20 8.38 -16.01
C HIS A 55 1.84 9.72 -15.65
N VAL A 56 2.22 10.48 -16.68
CA VAL A 56 2.65 11.88 -16.55
C VAL A 56 1.57 12.79 -17.08
N CYS A 57 1.23 13.83 -16.34
CA CYS A 57 0.25 14.82 -16.77
C CYS A 57 0.51 16.21 -16.16
N ASP A 58 -0.13 17.22 -16.74
CA ASP A 58 -0.11 18.57 -16.16
C ASP A 58 -0.86 18.60 -14.82
N ALA A 59 -0.37 19.39 -13.87
CA ALA A 59 -0.99 19.55 -12.55
C ALA A 59 -2.46 19.99 -12.61
N LEU A 60 -2.84 20.74 -13.67
CA LEU A 60 -4.21 21.19 -13.92
C LEU A 60 -5.14 20.09 -14.45
N SER A 61 -4.57 19.03 -15.02
CA SER A 61 -5.32 17.91 -15.61
C SER A 61 -5.60 16.77 -14.61
N LEU A 62 -5.07 16.88 -13.40
CA LEU A 62 -5.29 15.92 -12.32
C LEU A 62 -6.76 15.79 -11.96
N ASN A 63 -7.22 14.55 -11.77
CA ASN A 63 -8.55 14.31 -11.25
C ASN A 63 -8.62 14.72 -9.76
N PRO A 64 -9.53 15.62 -9.37
CA PRO A 64 -9.60 16.09 -7.98
C PRO A 64 -10.07 15.03 -6.99
N GLN A 65 -10.83 14.02 -7.43
CA GLN A 65 -11.35 12.96 -6.57
C GLN A 65 -10.35 11.82 -6.40
N SER A 66 -9.78 11.30 -7.50
CA SER A 66 -8.85 10.17 -7.45
C SER A 66 -7.39 10.59 -7.31
N ARG A 67 -7.06 11.87 -7.52
CA ARG A 67 -5.68 12.40 -7.53
C ARG A 67 -4.77 11.77 -8.60
N CYS A 68 -5.34 10.99 -9.51
CA CYS A 68 -4.63 10.33 -10.60
C CYS A 68 -4.57 11.21 -11.84
N CYS A 69 -3.56 10.96 -12.68
CA CYS A 69 -3.53 11.50 -14.02
C CYS A 69 -4.61 10.83 -14.91
N PRO A 70 -5.10 11.51 -15.95
CA PRO A 70 -6.03 10.92 -16.90
C PRO A 70 -5.36 9.81 -17.71
N GLU A 71 -6.09 8.72 -17.99
CA GLU A 71 -5.58 7.56 -18.75
C GLU A 71 -5.21 7.86 -20.21
N LYS A 72 -5.58 9.04 -20.71
CA LYS A 72 -5.20 9.51 -22.06
C LYS A 72 -3.75 10.02 -22.15
N GLY A 73 -3.05 10.15 -21.02
CA GLY A 73 -1.67 10.65 -20.97
C GLY A 73 -0.62 9.59 -21.35
N GLU A 74 0.64 10.02 -21.44
CA GLU A 74 1.73 9.09 -21.65
C GLU A 74 1.99 8.26 -20.38
N LYS A 75 1.89 6.93 -20.50
CA LYS A 75 2.16 5.98 -19.43
C LYS A 75 3.54 5.37 -19.62
N PHE A 76 4.33 5.36 -18.56
CA PHE A 76 5.69 4.81 -18.53
C PHE A 76 6.63 5.43 -19.59
N SER A 77 6.43 6.73 -19.89
CA SER A 77 7.21 7.42 -20.90
C SER A 77 8.62 7.71 -20.39
N CYS A 78 9.62 7.36 -21.20
CA CYS A 78 11.03 7.63 -20.97
C CYS A 78 11.51 8.85 -21.76
N HIS A 79 10.61 9.81 -22.03
CA HIS A 79 10.96 11.02 -22.76
C HIS A 79 12.06 11.80 -22.03
N GLY A 80 13.14 12.16 -22.74
CA GLY A 80 14.30 12.83 -22.15
C GLY A 80 15.14 11.95 -21.20
N CYS A 81 14.96 10.63 -21.22
CA CYS A 81 15.79 9.69 -20.46
C CYS A 81 16.81 8.97 -21.35
N ASN A 82 18.08 9.01 -20.94
CA ASN A 82 19.09 8.10 -21.49
C ASN A 82 19.02 6.78 -20.74
N VAL A 83 18.50 5.77 -21.42
CA VAL A 83 18.25 4.44 -20.85
C VAL A 83 19.51 3.64 -20.53
N VAL A 84 20.67 4.07 -21.01
CA VAL A 84 21.97 3.44 -20.72
C VAL A 84 22.60 4.05 -19.47
N SER A 85 22.54 5.38 -19.32
CA SER A 85 23.09 6.07 -18.16
C SER A 85 22.09 6.21 -17.00
N GLU A 86 20.84 5.82 -17.20
CA GLU A 86 19.72 5.95 -16.24
C GLU A 86 19.47 7.39 -15.77
N CYS A 87 19.95 8.36 -16.54
CA CYS A 87 19.79 9.78 -16.27
C CYS A 87 18.67 10.34 -17.13
N CYS A 88 17.90 11.28 -16.58
CA CYS A 88 16.80 11.93 -17.29
C CYS A 88 16.82 13.45 -17.08
N ASP A 89 16.40 14.18 -18.10
CA ASP A 89 16.29 15.65 -18.07
C ASP A 89 15.06 16.12 -17.28
N SER A 90 14.08 15.23 -17.07
CA SER A 90 12.87 15.49 -16.29
C SER A 90 12.68 14.41 -15.23
N TYR A 91 12.51 14.86 -13.98
CA TYR A 91 12.23 13.99 -12.85
C TYR A 91 10.92 13.20 -13.03
N GLU A 92 9.89 13.83 -13.60
CA GLU A 92 8.57 13.21 -13.73
C GLU A 92 8.55 12.08 -14.77
N TYR A 93 9.21 12.30 -15.90
CA TYR A 93 9.42 11.24 -16.89
C TYR A 93 10.37 10.15 -16.38
N CYS A 94 11.36 10.50 -15.55
CA CYS A 94 12.22 9.52 -14.90
C CYS A 94 11.42 8.54 -14.03
N VAL A 95 10.59 9.06 -13.13
CA VAL A 95 9.75 8.25 -12.24
C VAL A 95 8.79 7.37 -13.07
N SER A 96 8.10 7.96 -14.05
CA SER A 96 7.22 7.22 -14.96
C SER A 96 7.95 6.08 -15.68
N CYS A 97 9.10 6.36 -16.29
CA CYS A 97 9.93 5.37 -17.00
C CYS A 97 10.36 4.21 -16.09
N CYS A 98 10.76 4.50 -14.85
CA CYS A 98 11.20 3.51 -13.87
C CYS A 98 10.06 2.63 -13.35
N LEU A 99 8.80 3.08 -13.42
CA LEU A 99 7.63 2.28 -13.06
C LEU A 99 7.24 1.26 -14.14
N ASN A 100 7.87 1.30 -15.32
CA ASN A 100 7.57 0.35 -16.40
C ASN A 100 7.96 -1.08 -16.00
N PRO A 101 7.03 -2.05 -15.98
CA PRO A 101 7.34 -3.43 -15.63
C PRO A 101 8.35 -4.07 -16.60
N SER A 102 8.42 -3.65 -17.87
CA SER A 102 9.43 -4.14 -18.82
C SER A 102 10.86 -3.73 -18.47
N ARG A 103 11.04 -2.74 -17.58
CA ARG A 103 12.35 -2.33 -17.06
C ARG A 103 12.77 -3.13 -15.83
N ILE A 104 11.81 -3.76 -15.17
CA ILE A 104 12.04 -4.56 -13.98
C ILE A 104 12.44 -5.97 -14.43
N LYS A 105 13.75 -6.26 -14.47
CA LYS A 105 14.21 -7.64 -14.72
C LYS A 105 13.83 -8.49 -13.50
N GLU A 106 13.23 -9.67 -13.72
CA GLU A 106 12.74 -10.54 -12.63
C GLU A 106 13.81 -10.85 -11.56
N GLU A 107 15.08 -10.92 -11.96
CA GLU A 107 16.22 -11.13 -11.07
C GLU A 107 16.46 -9.95 -10.09
N GLN A 108 16.03 -8.73 -10.43
CA GLN A 108 16.19 -7.56 -9.56
C GLN A 108 15.08 -7.46 -8.51
N VAL A 109 13.87 -7.97 -8.76
CA VAL A 109 12.75 -7.94 -7.79
C VAL A 109 12.99 -8.86 -6.60
N MET A 110 13.64 -10.01 -6.83
CA MET A 110 14.02 -10.92 -5.74
C MET A 110 15.14 -10.37 -4.84
N ASN A 111 15.89 -9.38 -5.32
CA ASN A 111 17.05 -8.82 -4.62
C ASN A 111 16.80 -7.44 -4.01
N VAL A 112 15.71 -6.77 -4.37
CA VAL A 112 15.25 -5.56 -3.69
C VAL A 112 14.69 -5.99 -2.33
N LYS A 113 15.51 -5.91 -1.28
CA LYS A 113 15.03 -5.87 0.09
C LYS A 113 14.03 -4.72 0.15
N VAL A 114 12.74 -5.04 0.21
CA VAL A 114 11.69 -4.05 0.44
C VAL A 114 12.15 -3.23 1.63
N ALA A 115 12.50 -1.97 1.40
CA ALA A 115 12.88 -1.05 2.46
C ALA A 115 11.64 -0.88 3.32
N LYS A 116 11.55 -1.68 4.38
CA LYS A 116 10.55 -1.49 5.41
C LYS A 116 10.71 -0.05 5.88
N PRO A 117 9.71 0.83 5.74
CA PRO A 117 9.83 2.19 6.27
C PRO A 117 10.21 2.05 7.74
N ALA A 118 11.20 2.83 8.18
CA ALA A 118 11.70 2.77 9.57
C ALA A 118 10.57 2.96 10.60
N THR A 119 9.43 3.49 10.18
CA THR A 119 8.20 3.72 10.95
C THR A 119 7.26 2.51 11.04
N ALA A 120 7.55 1.36 10.43
CA ALA A 120 6.73 0.14 10.56
C ALA A 120 6.99 -0.63 11.88
N GLY A 121 7.37 0.10 12.93
CA GLY A 121 7.44 -0.34 14.31
C GLY A 121 6.47 0.50 15.14
N THR A 122 5.39 -0.14 15.58
CA THR A 122 4.62 0.20 16.79
C THR A 122 4.25 1.68 16.97
N ILE A 123 3.06 2.06 16.46
CA ILE A 123 2.30 3.16 17.06
C ILE A 123 1.90 2.71 18.47
N LEU A 124 2.74 3.00 19.47
CA LEU A 124 2.32 3.11 20.85
C LEU A 124 2.06 4.59 21.14
N ASN A 125 0.79 4.90 21.31
CA ASN A 125 0.19 5.97 22.08
C ASN A 125 0.95 7.31 22.24
N SER A 126 0.37 8.32 21.57
CA SER A 126 0.24 9.73 21.99
C SER A 126 1.45 10.69 21.95
N ARG A 127 1.22 11.75 21.16
CA ARG A 127 1.73 13.14 21.24
C ARG A 127 3.16 13.44 20.76
N SER A 128 3.26 14.66 20.23
CA SER A 128 4.40 15.42 19.66
C SER A 128 4.85 14.94 18.27
N PHE A 129 4.76 15.67 17.14
CA PHE A 129 4.75 17.12 16.87
C PHE A 129 5.71 17.86 17.81
N GLU A 130 7.00 17.73 17.56
CA GLU A 130 7.99 18.83 17.51
C GLU A 130 9.30 18.25 16.95
N SER A 131 10.18 19.10 16.41
CA SER A 131 11.49 18.83 15.79
C SER A 131 11.53 18.53 14.27
N PHE A 132 10.80 19.34 13.50
CA PHE A 132 11.30 19.83 12.20
C PHE A 132 11.66 21.31 12.36
N LEU A 133 12.88 21.57 12.84
CA LEU A 133 13.68 22.80 12.80
C LEU A 133 14.96 22.37 13.55
N GLY A 134 16.12 22.23 12.92
CA GLY A 134 16.79 23.28 12.16
C GLY A 134 17.58 24.17 13.10
N ASP A 135 18.58 23.58 13.76
CA ASP A 135 19.89 24.10 14.25
C ASP A 135 20.38 23.31 15.49
#